data_AF-A0AAU1JM37-F1
#
_entry.id   AF-A0AAU1JM37-F1
#
_cell.length_a   1.000
_cell.length_b   1.000
_cell.length_c   1.000
_cell.angle_alpha   90.00
_cell.angle_beta   90.00
_cell.angle_gamma   90.00
#
_symmetry.space_group_name_H-M   'P 1'
#
loop_
_entity.id
_entity.type
_entity.pdbx_description
1 polymer ?
#
loop_
_entity_poly.entity_id
_entity_poly.type
_entity_poly.pdbx_seq_one_letter_code
_entity_poly.pdbx_strand_id
1 'polypeptide(L)'
;MSTLLPAPATGPESAAPPPRLVPASIGRPGRVQVVHVACEPWCVIDHVAERVVAVEDISHRGAPDHAQVPTMTDDLYSAFEIYSQLYSDPAADDPRMRVAAVVVTDGSRDAYLTPDMADEAADELIAFAMGVKEKARVARLANLAAA
;
A
#
# COMPACT_ATOMS: atom_id res chain seq x y z
N MET A 1 2.39 -25.93 44.18
CA MET A 1 1.01 -25.49 43.90
C MET A 1 1.09 -24.34 42.92
N SER A 2 1.04 -24.62 41.61
CA SER A 2 1.07 -23.57 40.58
C SER A 2 -0.35 -23.14 40.27
N THR A 3 -0.62 -21.87 40.53
CA THR A 3 -1.88 -21.20 40.17
C THR A 3 -1.87 -20.95 38.67
N LEU A 4 -2.77 -21.59 37.93
CA LEU A 4 -3.06 -21.27 36.54
C LEU A 4 -3.74 -19.89 36.49
N LEU A 5 -3.12 -18.92 35.81
CA LEU A 5 -3.81 -17.70 35.43
C LEU A 5 -4.87 -18.02 34.36
N PRO A 6 -6.07 -17.41 34.44
CA PRO A 6 -7.07 -17.53 33.39
C PRO A 6 -6.61 -16.81 32.12
N ALA A 7 -6.92 -17.40 30.96
CA ALA A 7 -6.67 -16.78 29.66
C ALA A 7 -7.46 -15.47 29.50
N PRO A 8 -6.92 -14.45 28.83
CA PRO A 8 -7.64 -13.21 28.56
C PRO A 8 -8.87 -13.48 27.70
N ALA A 9 -9.99 -12.85 28.05
CA ALA A 9 -11.22 -12.92 27.28
C ALA A 9 -11.01 -12.23 25.92
N THR A 10 -11.24 -12.96 24.83
CA THR A 10 -11.37 -12.40 23.49
C THR A 10 -12.58 -11.46 23.46
N GLY A 11 -12.31 -10.16 23.39
CA GLY A 11 -13.36 -9.16 23.11
C GLY A 11 -14.01 -9.42 21.74
N PRO A 12 -15.17 -8.80 21.45
CA PRO A 12 -15.81 -8.94 20.15
C PRO A 12 -14.84 -8.47 19.07
N GLU A 13 -14.41 -9.41 18.25
CA GLU A 13 -13.69 -9.20 17.01
C GLU A 13 -14.48 -8.14 16.21
N SER A 14 -13.89 -6.95 16.06
CA SER A 14 -14.53 -5.86 15.34
C SER A 14 -14.69 -6.31 13.89
N ALA A 15 -15.88 -6.80 13.54
CA ALA A 15 -16.18 -7.27 12.20
C ALA A 15 -15.86 -6.15 11.20
N ALA A 16 -15.02 -6.46 10.21
CA ALA A 16 -14.71 -5.51 9.14
C ALA A 16 -16.00 -5.02 8.46
N PRO A 17 -16.07 -3.75 8.01
CA PRO A 17 -17.25 -3.26 7.31
C PRO A 17 -17.52 -4.12 6.06
N PRO A 18 -18.78 -4.39 5.73
CA PRO A 18 -19.10 -5.23 4.58
C PRO A 18 -18.68 -4.56 3.26
N PRO A 19 -18.37 -5.33 2.21
CA PRO A 19 -18.15 -4.81 0.88
C PRO A 19 -19.35 -3.99 0.39
N ARG A 20 -19.05 -2.98 -0.43
CA ARG A 20 -20.00 -2.02 -0.99
C ARG A 20 -20.10 -2.23 -2.50
N LEU A 21 -21.33 -2.30 -3.02
CA LEU A 21 -21.54 -2.41 -4.46
C LEU A 21 -21.35 -1.04 -5.13
N VAL A 22 -20.50 -0.97 -6.15
CA VAL A 22 -20.24 0.25 -6.91
C VAL A 22 -20.35 0.02 -8.41
N PRO A 23 -20.73 1.04 -9.20
CA PRO A 23 -20.68 0.94 -10.65
C PRO A 23 -19.24 0.83 -11.17
N ALA A 24 -19.03 0.04 -12.22
CA ALA A 24 -17.76 -0.12 -12.94
C ALA A 24 -18.02 -0.07 -14.45
N SER A 25 -17.18 0.66 -15.19
CA SER A 25 -17.26 0.81 -16.64
C SER A 25 -16.40 -0.24 -17.33
N ILE A 26 -17.03 -1.10 -18.13
CA ILE A 26 -16.39 -2.27 -18.76
C ILE A 26 -16.65 -2.29 -20.28
N GLY A 27 -15.70 -2.82 -21.04
CA GLY A 27 -15.83 -3.04 -22.48
C GLY A 27 -14.97 -2.10 -23.30
N ARG A 28 -14.89 -2.37 -24.61
CA ARG A 28 -14.05 -1.59 -25.56
C ARG A 28 -14.73 -0.27 -25.96
N PRO A 29 -13.99 0.72 -26.47
CA PRO A 29 -14.57 1.94 -27.02
C PRO A 29 -15.71 1.65 -28.00
N GLY A 30 -16.85 2.34 -27.83
CA GLY A 30 -18.07 2.14 -28.64
C GLY A 30 -18.97 0.96 -28.19
N ARG A 31 -18.53 0.16 -27.21
CA ARG A 31 -19.32 -0.95 -26.60
C ARG A 31 -19.07 -1.01 -25.10
N VAL A 32 -19.29 0.11 -24.41
CA VAL A 32 -19.12 0.22 -22.97
C VAL A 32 -20.43 -0.12 -22.27
N GLN A 33 -20.35 -0.87 -21.17
CA GLN A 33 -21.45 -1.16 -20.26
C GLN A 33 -21.05 -0.81 -18.83
N VAL A 34 -22.04 -0.48 -18.01
CA VAL A 34 -21.84 -0.31 -16.56
C VAL A 34 -22.36 -1.55 -15.85
N VAL A 35 -21.49 -2.18 -15.07
CA VAL A 35 -21.84 -3.30 -14.17
C VAL A 35 -21.67 -2.84 -12.73
N HIS A 36 -22.21 -3.60 -11.77
CA HIS A 36 -21.93 -3.36 -10.35
C HIS A 36 -20.97 -4.42 -9.82
N VAL A 37 -19.94 -3.98 -9.10
CA VAL A 37 -18.94 -4.86 -8.49
C VAL A 37 -18.86 -4.63 -6.99
N ALA A 38 -18.54 -5.69 -6.25
CA ALA A 38 -18.24 -5.58 -4.83
C ALA A 38 -16.88 -4.91 -4.66
N CYS A 39 -16.85 -3.80 -3.93
CA CYS A 39 -15.63 -3.11 -3.55
C CYS A 39 -15.42 -3.22 -2.05
N GLU A 40 -14.18 -3.45 -1.67
CA GLU A 40 -13.79 -3.35 -0.28
C GLU A 40 -13.96 -1.92 0.26
N PRO A 41 -14.26 -1.74 1.56
CA PRO A 41 -14.43 -0.41 2.16
C PRO A 41 -13.22 0.52 1.96
N TRP A 42 -12.02 -0.04 1.90
CA TRP A 42 -10.75 0.68 1.72
C TRP A 42 -10.44 1.02 0.26
N CYS A 43 -11.14 0.43 -0.72
CA CYS A 43 -10.90 0.71 -2.14
C CYS A 43 -11.26 2.17 -2.42
N VAL A 44 -10.39 2.92 -3.10
CA VAL A 44 -10.65 4.34 -3.46
C VAL A 44 -10.80 4.56 -4.96
N ILE A 45 -10.65 3.51 -5.77
CA ILE A 45 -10.74 3.58 -7.23
C ILE A 45 -12.16 3.94 -7.68
N ASP A 46 -12.23 4.93 -8.58
CA ASP A 46 -13.41 5.21 -9.39
C ASP A 46 -13.43 4.26 -10.58
N HIS A 47 -14.10 3.13 -10.41
CA HIS A 47 -14.23 2.08 -11.44
C HIS A 47 -15.03 2.52 -12.67
N VAL A 48 -15.70 3.67 -12.63
CA VAL A 48 -16.36 4.25 -13.82
C VAL A 48 -15.34 5.06 -14.62
N ALA A 49 -14.54 5.89 -13.96
CA ALA A 49 -13.49 6.68 -14.59
C ALA A 49 -12.36 5.79 -15.13
N GLU A 50 -11.97 4.77 -14.36
CA GLU A 50 -10.92 3.82 -14.75
C GLU A 50 -11.50 2.61 -15.50
N ARG A 51 -11.96 2.86 -16.73
CA ARG A 51 -12.55 1.81 -17.57
C ARG A 51 -11.53 0.71 -17.88
N VAL A 52 -11.91 -0.54 -17.57
CA VAL A 52 -11.21 -1.75 -18.01
C VAL A 52 -11.97 -2.47 -19.13
N VAL A 53 -11.36 -3.48 -19.77
CA VAL A 53 -11.95 -4.15 -20.94
C VAL A 53 -12.87 -5.29 -20.51
N ALA A 54 -12.45 -6.09 -19.53
CA ALA A 54 -13.18 -7.23 -19.03
C ALA A 54 -13.41 -7.13 -17.51
N VAL A 55 -14.39 -7.87 -16.98
CA VAL A 55 -14.74 -7.77 -15.54
C VAL A 55 -13.63 -8.35 -14.67
N GLU A 56 -12.95 -9.37 -15.16
CA GLU A 56 -11.78 -9.99 -14.56
C GLU A 56 -10.55 -9.06 -14.50
N ASP A 57 -10.54 -7.94 -15.21
CA ASP A 57 -9.45 -6.96 -15.14
C ASP A 57 -9.63 -5.94 -13.98
N ILE A 58 -10.73 -6.04 -13.22
CA ILE A 58 -11.02 -5.13 -12.11
C ILE A 58 -10.16 -5.52 -10.90
N SER A 59 -9.34 -4.59 -10.44
CA SER A 59 -8.57 -4.68 -9.19
C SER A 59 -8.94 -3.54 -8.24
N HIS A 60 -8.82 -3.78 -6.94
CA HIS A 60 -9.08 -2.82 -5.89
C HIS A 60 -7.77 -2.23 -5.36
N ARG A 61 -7.73 -0.91 -5.23
CA ARG A 61 -6.57 -0.20 -4.67
C ARG A 61 -6.99 0.78 -3.60
N GLY A 62 -6.23 0.82 -2.51
CA GLY A 62 -6.35 1.82 -1.46
C GLY A 62 -5.75 3.16 -1.87
N ALA A 63 -5.86 4.16 -1.00
CA ALA A 63 -5.15 5.42 -1.19
C ALA A 63 -3.63 5.15 -1.10
N PRO A 64 -2.83 5.72 -2.02
CA PRO A 64 -1.38 5.55 -1.98
C PRO A 64 -0.74 6.51 -0.98
N ASP A 65 0.21 5.98 -0.22
CA ASP A 65 1.23 6.74 0.49
C ASP A 65 2.52 6.74 -0.33
N HIS A 66 3.38 7.73 -0.11
CA HIS A 66 4.68 7.79 -0.77
C HIS A 66 5.75 8.43 0.10
N ALA A 67 7.00 8.06 -0.16
CA ALA A 67 8.17 8.72 0.37
C ALA A 67 9.13 9.06 -0.77
N GLN A 68 9.75 10.24 -0.69
CA GLN A 68 10.67 10.74 -1.69
C GLN A 68 11.98 11.17 -1.05
N VAL A 69 13.09 10.97 -1.76
CA VAL A 69 14.41 11.44 -1.38
C VAL A 69 14.79 12.60 -2.32
N PRO A 70 14.65 13.87 -1.88
CA PRO A 70 15.01 15.00 -2.71
C PRO A 70 16.54 15.10 -2.86
N THR A 71 16.99 15.81 -3.90
CA THR A 71 18.41 16.16 -4.08
C THR A 71 18.63 17.66 -3.93
N MET A 72 19.82 18.05 -3.49
CA MET A 72 20.23 19.47 -3.41
C MET A 72 20.58 20.09 -4.78
N THR A 73 20.66 19.26 -5.83
CA THR A 73 21.13 19.69 -7.15
C THR A 73 20.02 20.09 -8.11
N ASP A 74 18.77 19.76 -7.78
CA ASP A 74 17.57 20.05 -8.56
C ASP A 74 16.34 19.96 -7.67
N ASP A 75 15.68 21.10 -7.43
CA ASP A 75 14.52 21.22 -6.53
C ASP A 75 13.24 20.58 -7.10
N LEU A 76 13.23 20.22 -8.38
CA LEU A 76 12.10 19.57 -9.06
C LEU A 76 12.29 18.06 -9.20
N TYR A 77 13.40 17.51 -8.70
CA TYR A 77 13.74 16.10 -8.87
C TYR A 77 13.95 15.39 -7.53
N SER A 78 13.34 14.21 -7.41
CA SER A 78 13.61 13.26 -6.33
C SER A 78 14.49 12.13 -6.86
N ALA A 79 15.61 11.87 -6.19
CA ALA A 79 16.53 10.81 -6.58
C ALA A 79 15.95 9.41 -6.39
N PHE A 80 14.97 9.28 -5.49
CA PHE A 80 14.27 8.03 -5.22
C PHE A 80 12.83 8.34 -4.78
N GLU A 81 11.89 7.52 -5.24
CA GLU A 81 10.49 7.57 -4.82
C GLU A 81 10.01 6.15 -4.58
N ILE A 82 9.22 5.96 -3.53
CA ILE A 82 8.58 4.69 -3.21
C ILE A 82 7.13 4.97 -2.85
N TYR A 83 6.24 4.11 -3.34
CA TYR A 83 4.80 4.17 -3.14
C TYR A 83 4.36 2.93 -2.37
N SER A 84 3.38 3.09 -1.49
CA SER A 84 2.73 2.00 -0.77
C SER A 84 1.23 2.14 -0.85
N GLN A 85 0.50 1.06 -1.09
CA GLN A 85 -0.97 1.07 -1.07
C GLN A 85 -1.53 -0.34 -0.80
N LEU A 86 -2.78 -0.40 -0.36
CA LEU A 86 -3.53 -1.67 -0.35
C LEU A 86 -3.87 -2.08 -1.78
N TYR A 87 -3.85 -3.40 -2.04
CA TYR A 87 -4.18 -4.00 -3.32
C TYR A 87 -4.97 -5.30 -3.11
N SER A 88 -5.92 -5.57 -4.01
CA SER A 88 -6.51 -6.90 -4.18
C SER A 88 -7.00 -7.06 -5.63
N ASP A 89 -6.80 -8.24 -6.20
CA ASP A 89 -7.35 -8.62 -7.50
C ASP A 89 -8.18 -9.89 -7.33
N PRO A 90 -9.52 -9.77 -7.26
CA PRO A 90 -10.42 -10.91 -7.06
C PRO A 90 -10.32 -11.99 -8.14
N ALA A 91 -9.85 -11.63 -9.34
CA ALA A 91 -9.75 -12.53 -10.48
C ALA A 91 -8.33 -13.09 -10.68
N ALA A 92 -7.35 -12.66 -9.89
CA ALA A 92 -5.97 -13.10 -9.99
C ALA A 92 -5.81 -14.63 -10.00
N ASP A 93 -4.88 -15.15 -10.80
CA ASP A 93 -4.59 -16.59 -10.83
C ASP A 93 -4.01 -17.08 -9.49
N ASP A 94 -3.15 -16.29 -8.86
CA ASP A 94 -2.60 -16.59 -7.53
C ASP A 94 -3.64 -16.24 -6.44
N PRO A 95 -4.11 -17.22 -5.65
CA PRO A 95 -5.10 -16.99 -4.59
C PRO A 95 -4.65 -15.96 -3.54
N ARG A 96 -3.34 -15.79 -3.33
CA ARG A 96 -2.79 -14.82 -2.36
C ARG A 96 -3.03 -13.37 -2.80
N MET A 97 -3.25 -13.15 -4.09
CA MET A 97 -3.52 -11.84 -4.67
C MET A 97 -5.01 -11.46 -4.64
N ARG A 98 -5.89 -12.43 -4.36
CA ARG A 98 -7.36 -12.24 -4.26
C ARG A 98 -7.81 -11.67 -2.93
N VAL A 99 -6.91 -11.62 -1.95
CA VAL A 99 -7.12 -11.01 -0.64
C VAL A 99 -6.33 -9.71 -0.55
N ALA A 100 -6.66 -8.87 0.44
CA ALA A 100 -5.94 -7.62 0.64
C ALA A 100 -4.46 -7.88 0.94
N ALA A 101 -3.59 -7.25 0.15
CA ALA A 101 -2.14 -7.21 0.30
C ALA A 101 -1.67 -5.76 0.35
N VAL A 102 -0.45 -5.54 0.84
CA VAL A 102 0.24 -4.25 0.69
C VAL A 102 1.12 -4.33 -0.53
N VAL A 103 1.02 -3.37 -1.44
CA VAL A 103 1.92 -3.22 -2.58
C VAL A 103 2.89 -2.10 -2.28
N VAL A 104 4.18 -2.40 -2.43
CA VAL A 104 5.26 -1.42 -2.40
C VAL A 104 5.94 -1.39 -3.77
N THR A 105 6.12 -0.21 -4.35
CA THR A 105 6.67 -0.07 -5.72
C THR A 105 7.46 1.23 -5.86
N ASP A 106 8.52 1.20 -6.67
CA ASP A 106 9.28 2.38 -7.12
C ASP A 106 8.89 2.80 -8.56
N GLY A 107 7.82 2.19 -9.09
CA GLY A 107 7.37 2.36 -10.47
C GLY A 107 8.02 1.40 -11.47
N SER A 108 9.01 0.61 -11.06
CA SER A 108 9.65 -0.41 -11.93
C SER A 108 9.02 -1.79 -11.75
N ARG A 109 8.84 -2.24 -10.50
CA ARG A 109 8.26 -3.52 -10.15
C ARG A 109 7.52 -3.44 -8.82
N ASP A 110 6.35 -4.06 -8.78
CA ASP A 110 5.56 -4.17 -7.58
C ASP A 110 6.04 -5.33 -6.70
N ALA A 111 6.22 -5.03 -5.42
CA ALA A 111 6.36 -6.02 -4.36
C ALA A 111 5.01 -6.19 -3.66
N TYR A 112 4.40 -7.36 -3.79
CA TYR A 112 3.15 -7.72 -3.12
C TYR A 112 3.48 -8.39 -1.79
N LEU A 113 3.13 -7.74 -0.69
CA LEU A 113 3.48 -8.13 0.67
C LEU A 113 2.23 -8.62 1.42
N THR A 114 2.40 -9.68 2.21
CA THR A 114 1.44 -9.99 3.27
C THR A 114 1.51 -8.91 4.36
N PRO A 115 0.50 -8.80 5.25
CA PRO A 115 0.57 -7.87 6.38
C PRO A 115 1.85 -8.01 7.21
N ASP A 116 2.22 -9.23 7.60
CA ASP A 116 3.45 -9.47 8.38
C ASP A 116 4.72 -9.03 7.64
N MET A 117 4.81 -9.31 6.33
CA MET A 117 5.94 -8.85 5.51
C MET A 117 5.96 -7.32 5.36
N ALA A 118 4.79 -6.68 5.35
CA ALA A 118 4.68 -5.23 5.28
C ALA A 118 5.13 -4.58 6.60
N ASP A 119 4.79 -5.17 7.75
CA ASP A 119 5.26 -4.73 9.06
C ASP A 119 6.80 -4.85 9.15
N GLU A 120 7.36 -5.98 8.74
CA GLU A 120 8.82 -6.18 8.70
C GLU A 120 9.51 -5.16 7.77
N ALA A 121 8.99 -4.97 6.56
CA ALA A 121 9.52 -3.99 5.61
C ALA A 121 9.42 -2.55 6.15
N ALA A 122 8.33 -2.21 6.83
CA ALA A 122 8.16 -0.90 7.46
C ALA A 122 9.20 -0.67 8.56
N ASP A 123 9.46 -1.67 9.42
CA ASP A 123 10.48 -1.60 10.46
C ASP A 123 11.88 -1.38 9.87
N GLU A 124 12.22 -2.07 8.78
CA GLU A 124 13.48 -1.86 8.06
C GLU A 124 13.61 -0.44 7.49
N LEU A 125 12.53 0.09 6.88
CA LEU A 125 12.50 1.46 6.37
C LEU A 125 12.64 2.50 7.49
N ILE A 126 12.02 2.27 8.65
CA ILE A 126 12.18 3.11 9.84
C ILE A 126 13.63 3.09 10.31
N ALA A 127 14.25 1.91 10.43
CA ALA A 127 15.64 1.77 10.83
C ALA A 127 16.58 2.50 9.85
N PHE A 128 16.34 2.37 8.55
CA PHE A 128 17.06 3.10 7.52
C PHE A 128 16.92 4.62 7.69
N ALA A 129 15.69 5.14 7.88
CA ALA A 129 15.43 6.56 8.06
C ALA A 129 16.13 7.12 9.31
N MET A 130 16.18 6.36 10.40
CA MET A 130 16.96 6.73 11.60
C MET A 130 18.46 6.79 11.30
N GLY A 131 18.98 5.85 10.51
CA GLY A 131 20.35 5.88 10.02
C GLY A 131 20.67 7.09 9.11
N VAL A 132 19.69 7.62 8.37
CA VAL A 132 19.83 8.87 7.59
C VAL A 132 19.87 10.08 8.51
N LYS A 133 18.99 10.16 9.52
CA LYS A 133 19.00 11.25 10.52
C LYS A 133 20.33 11.34 11.25
N GLU A 134 20.91 10.20 11.62
CA GLU A 134 22.22 10.18 12.26
C GLU A 134 23.34 10.69 11.34
N LYS A 135 23.35 10.29 10.06
CA LYS A 135 24.30 10.84 9.07
C LYS A 135 24.13 12.34 8.91
N ALA A 136 22.90 12.84 8.89
CA ALA A 136 22.63 14.28 8.84
C ALA A 136 23.19 15.02 10.07
N ARG A 137 23.06 14.44 11.27
CA ARG A 137 23.66 14.98 12.50
C ARG A 137 25.18 15.04 12.40
N VAL A 138 25.81 13.96 11.97
CA VAL A 138 27.28 13.89 11.78
C VAL A 138 27.75 14.91 10.76
N ALA A 139 27.07 15.04 9.62
CA ALA A 139 27.41 16.01 8.58
C ALA A 139 27.36 17.45 9.11
N ARG A 140 26.34 17.80 9.91
CA ARG A 140 26.25 19.13 10.55
C ARG A 140 27.43 19.40 11.48
N LEU A 141 27.81 18.43 12.32
CA LEU A 141 28.94 18.58 13.23
C LEU A 141 30.28 18.72 12.48
N ALA A 142 30.49 17.94 11.42
CA ALA A 142 31.67 18.04 10.58
C ALA A 142 31.80 19.42 9.92
N ASN A 143 30.69 19.96 9.41
CA ASN A 143 30.67 21.29 8.77
C ASN A 143 30.93 22.42 9.77
N LEU A 144 30.52 22.28 11.03
CA LEU A 144 30.86 23.26 12.08
C LEU A 144 32.35 23.23 12.44
N ALA A 145 33.01 22.07 12.38
CA ALA A 145 34.44 21.96 12.64
C ALA A 145 35.31 22.45 11.46
N ALA A 146 34.74 22.53 10.26
CA ALA A 146 35.40 23.01 9.05
C ALA A 146 35.18 24.52 8.79
N ALA A 147 34.30 25.17 9.56
CA ALA A 147 34.01 26.60 9.52
C ALA A 147 34.88 27.37 10.52
#